data_AF-A0A0C5VGP1-F1
#
_entry.id   AF-A0A0C5VGP1-F1
#
_cell.length_a   1.000
_cell.length_b   1.000
_cell.length_c   1.000
_cell.angle_alpha   90.00
_cell.angle_beta   90.00
_cell.angle_gamma   90.00
#
_symmetry.space_group_name_H-M   'P 1'
#
loop_
_entity.id
_entity.type
_entity.pdbx_description
1 polymer ?
#
loop_
_entity_poly.entity_id
_entity_poly.type
_entity_poly.pdbx_seq_one_letter_code
_entity_poly.pdbx_strand_id
1 'polypeptide(L)' 'MTEYGAFFDITSYCRALLHIDNMNKQYMVGDIDNVRVKYVDVEKRRVELVLAEAKL' A
#
# COMPACT_ATOMS: atom_id res chain seq x y z
N MET A 1 -12.54 3.28 -5.81
CA MET A 1 -12.00 2.78 -4.52
C MET A 1 -12.54 1.38 -4.35
N THR A 2 -11.69 0.38 -4.18
CA THR A 2 -12.15 -0.94 -3.73
C THR A 2 -12.38 -0.88 -2.24
N GLU A 3 -13.38 -1.58 -1.70
CA GLU A 3 -13.72 -1.58 -0.27
C GLU A 3 -12.56 -2.05 0.64
N TYR A 4 -11.48 -2.58 0.06
CA TYR A 4 -10.35 -3.21 0.73
C TYR A 4 -9.10 -2.32 0.87
N GLY A 5 -9.05 -1.15 0.20
CA GLY A 5 -7.91 -0.23 0.27
C GLY A 5 -7.48 0.39 -1.06
N ALA A 6 -6.21 0.80 -1.14
CA ALA A 6 -5.61 1.47 -2.29
C ALA A 6 -4.35 0.75 -2.79
N PHE A 7 -4.22 0.64 -4.12
CA PHE A 7 -3.03 0.06 -4.75
C PHE A 7 -2.03 1.15 -5.13
N PHE A 8 -0.76 0.91 -4.82
CA PHE A 8 0.36 1.77 -5.16
C PHE A 8 1.39 1.00 -5.98
N ASP A 9 2.01 1.67 -6.95
CA ASP A 9 3.18 1.16 -7.64
C ASP A 9 4.42 1.69 -6.92
N ILE A 10 5.18 0.81 -6.25
CA ILE A 10 6.38 1.19 -5.46
C ILE A 10 7.67 1.14 -6.28
N THR A 11 7.68 0.35 -7.35
CA THR A 11 8.74 0.25 -8.36
C THR A 11 8.16 -0.37 -9.62
N SER A 12 8.92 -0.38 -10.72
CA SER A 12 8.55 -1.08 -11.94
C SER A 12 8.13 -2.52 -11.62
N TYR A 13 6.92 -2.90 -12.03
CA TYR A 13 6.32 -4.23 -11.87
C TYR A 13 5.94 -4.64 -10.43
N CYS A 14 6.00 -3.75 -9.45
CA CYS A 14 5.59 -4.05 -8.09
C CYS A 14 4.40 -3.21 -7.65
N ARG A 15 3.22 -3.80 -7.75
CA ARG A 15 1.98 -3.26 -7.19
C ARG A 15 1.79 -3.77 -5.77
N ALA A 16 1.63 -2.84 -4.85
CA ALA A 16 1.46 -3.11 -3.43
C ALA A 16 0.10 -2.57 -2.94
N LEU A 17 -0.43 -3.18 -1.89
CA LEU A 17 -1.72 -2.81 -1.30
C LEU A 17 -1.50 -2.08 0.03
N LEU A 18 -2.06 -0.88 0.14
CA LEU A 18 -2.32 -0.23 1.42
C LEU A 18 -3.75 -0.56 1.84
N HIS A 19 -3.90 -1.37 2.89
CA HIS A 19 -5.22 -1.76 3.41
C HIS A 19 -5.98 -0.53 3.93
N ILE A 20 -7.31 -0.52 3.82
CA ILE A 20 -8.15 0.62 4.25
C ILE A 20 -7.93 1.01 5.71
N ASP A 21 -7.69 0.04 6.60
CA ASP A 21 -7.41 0.29 8.02
C ASP A 21 -6.10 1.04 8.27
N ASN A 22 -5.19 1.05 7.30
CA ASN A 22 -3.92 1.77 7.38
C ASN A 22 -3.94 3.10 6.61
N MET A 23 -5.04 3.45 5.95
CA MET A 23 -5.16 4.71 5.21
C MET A 23 -5.47 5.87 6.16
N ASN A 24 -4.80 7.02 5.98
CA ASN A 24 -5.07 8.25 6.74
C ASN A 24 -5.97 9.25 5.98
N LYS A 25 -6.19 9.00 4.69
CA LYS A 25 -7.00 9.83 3.80
C LYS A 25 -7.54 8.96 2.66
N GLN A 26 -8.45 9.52 1.90
CA GLN A 26 -8.88 8.93 0.64
C GLN A 26 -7.86 9.24 -0.45
N TYR A 27 -7.28 8.21 -1.06
CA TYR A 27 -6.30 8.36 -2.14
C TYR A 27 -6.95 8.43 -3.51
N MET A 28 -6.36 9.22 -4.40
CA MET A 28 -6.70 9.32 -5.81
C MET A 28 -5.57 8.77 -6.69
N VAL A 29 -5.90 8.41 -7.94
CA VAL A 29 -4.89 7.96 -8.91
C VAL A 29 -3.92 9.10 -9.19
N GLY A 30 -2.62 8.83 -9.03
CA GLY A 30 -1.55 9.82 -9.18
C GLY A 30 -1.02 10.39 -7.88
N ASP A 31 -1.68 10.12 -6.74
CA ASP A 31 -1.15 10.51 -5.43
C ASP A 31 0.15 9.77 -5.11
N ILE A 32 1.07 10.48 -4.46
CA ILE A 32 2.34 9.95 -3.98
C ILE A 32 2.37 10.09 -2.46
N ASP A 33 2.81 9.06 -1.75
CA ASP A 33 2.91 9.06 -0.29
C ASP A 33 4.09 8.20 0.20
N ASN A 34 4.51 8.45 1.44
CA ASN A 34 5.59 7.72 2.09
C ASN A 34 5.05 6.52 2.86
N VAL A 35 5.52 5.33 2.46
CA VAL A 35 5.07 4.06 3.01
C VAL A 35 6.26 3.20 3.46
N ARG A 36 5.98 2.23 4.34
CA ARG A 36 6.89 1.14 4.70
C ARG A 36 6.30 -0.18 4.25
N VAL A 37 7.17 -1.09 3.79
CA VAL A 37 6.77 -2.46 3.48
C VAL A 37 6.50 -3.18 4.80
N LYS A 38 5.26 -3.64 4.99
CA LYS A 38 4.84 -4.42 6.16
C LYS A 38 5.14 -5.90 5.97
N TYR A 39 4.78 -6.43 4.81
CA TYR A 39 4.85 -7.85 4.52
C TYR A 39 5.01 -8.11 3.01
N VAL A 40 5.76 -9.16 2.67
CA VAL A 40 5.98 -9.62 1.30
C VAL A 40 5.69 -11.12 1.24
N ASP A 41 4.75 -11.49 0.37
CA ASP A 41 4.47 -12.88 -0.01
C ASP A 41 4.94 -13.09 -1.44
N VAL A 42 6.08 -13.77 -1.60
CA VAL A 42 6.72 -13.98 -2.91
C VAL A 42 5.95 -15.00 -3.74
N GLU A 43 5.38 -16.03 -3.11
CA GLU A 43 4.62 -17.08 -3.80
C GLU A 43 3.36 -16.49 -4.45
N LYS A 44 2.66 -15.62 -3.72
CA LYS A 44 1.45 -14.93 -4.21
C LYS A 44 1.73 -13.60 -4.88
N ARG A 45 3.00 -13.17 -4.95
CA ARG A 45 3.44 -11.87 -5.52
C ARG A 45 2.69 -10.68 -4.91
N ARG A 46 2.52 -10.68 -3.59
CA ARG A 46 1.79 -9.65 -2.85
C ARG A 46 2.75 -8.86 -1.96
N VAL A 47 2.60 -7.55 -1.99
CA VAL A 47 3.28 -6.63 -1.08
C VAL A 47 2.22 -5.83 -0.32
N GLU A 48 2.32 -5.82 1.00
CA GLU A 48 1.49 -4.99 1.87
C GLU A 48 2.26 -3.80 2.38
N LEU A 49 1.59 -2.65 2.38
CA LEU A 49 2.13 -1.38 2.82
C LEU A 49 1.45 -0.93 4.11
N VAL A 50 2.20 -0.14 4.87
CA VAL A 50 1.69 0.71 5.95
C VAL A 50 2.25 2.12 5.76
N LEU A 51 1.57 3.13 6.31
CA LEU A 51 2.10 4.49 6.30
C LEU A 51 3.41 4.56 7.07
N ALA A 52 4.35 5.38 6.59
CA ALA A 52 5.64 5.52 7.22
C ALA A 52 5.57 6.01 8.67
N GLU A 53 4.48 6.66 9.08
CA GLU A 53 4.25 7.15 10.46
C GLU A 53 3.44 6.18 11.32
N ALA A 54 2.91 5.08 10.77
CA ALA A 54 2.12 4.12 11.53
C ALA A 54 3.00 3.39 12.57
N LYS A 55 2.54 3.32 13.83
CA LYS A 55 3.19 2.46 14.83
C LYS A 55 2.95 0.99 14.43
N LEU A 56 4.04 0.24 14.29
CA LEU A 56 4.02 -1.19 13.99
C LEU A 56 3.64 -2.01 15.22
#